data_AF-A0A961IMQ7-F1
#
_entry.id   AF-A0A961IMQ7-F1
#
_cell.length_a   1.000
_cell.length_b   1.000
_cell.length_c   1.000
_cell.angle_alpha   90.00
_cell.angle_beta   90.00
_cell.angle_gamma   90.00
#
_symmetry.space_group_name_H-M   'P 1'
#
loop_
_entity.id
_entity.type
_entity.pdbx_description
1 polymer ?
#
loop_
_entity_poly.entity_id
_entity_poly.type
_entity_poly.pdbx_seq_one_letter_code
_entity_poly.pdbx_strand_id
1 'polypeptide(L)' 'MKSGNCPKCKGRTIRTNRENQYGEDHMYLGTVGITAVRCLVYICCDCGYLEDYVEDKKALEKIRERWARV' A
#
# COMPACT_ATOMS: atom_id res chain seq x y z
N MET A 1 -6.74 3.43 7.69
CA MET A 1 -5.91 3.82 8.84
C MET A 1 -5.43 5.27 8.83
N LYS A 2 -5.72 6.07 7.79
CA LYS A 2 -5.38 7.51 7.71
C LYS A 2 -5.88 8.37 8.89
N SER A 3 -7.00 7.98 9.51
CA SER A 3 -7.56 8.63 10.72
C SER A 3 -6.92 8.17 12.03
N GLY A 4 -5.81 7.42 11.98
CA GLY A 4 -5.10 6.92 13.16
C GLY A 4 -5.76 5.71 13.85
N ASN A 5 -6.78 5.10 13.25
CA ASN A 5 -7.48 3.94 13.82
C ASN A 5 -7.43 2.74 12.85
N CYS A 6 -7.16 1.55 13.40
CA CYS A 6 -7.19 0.28 12.67
C CYS A 6 -8.64 -0.18 12.41
N PRO A 7 -9.05 -0.46 11.16
CA PRO A 7 -10.41 -0.93 10.89
C PRO A 7 -10.66 -2.34 11.44
N LYS A 8 -9.62 -3.19 11.49
CA LYS A 8 -9.66 -4.59 11.94
C LYS A 8 -9.77 -4.74 13.46
N CYS A 9 -8.86 -4.14 14.23
CA CYS A 9 -8.81 -4.34 15.68
C CYS A 9 -9.17 -3.09 16.51
N LYS A 10 -9.44 -1.95 15.87
CA LYS A 10 -9.65 -0.64 16.53
C LYS A 10 -8.45 -0.09 17.30
N GLY A 11 -7.29 -0.72 17.17
CA GLY A 11 -6.00 -0.23 17.68
C GLY A 11 -5.63 1.14 17.12
N ARG A 12 -4.77 1.85 17.85
CA ARG A 12 -4.38 3.25 17.58
C ARG A 12 -2.89 3.40 17.29
N THR A 13 -2.11 2.33 17.41
CA THR A 13 -0.68 2.35 17.11
C THR A 13 -0.48 2.17 15.60
N ILE A 14 -0.61 3.25 14.84
CA ILE A 14 -0.51 3.23 13.37
C ILE A 14 0.81 3.88 12.94
N ARG A 15 1.55 3.21 12.05
CA ARG A 15 2.74 3.74 11.38
C ARG A 15 2.52 3.84 9.88
N THR A 16 3.25 4.76 9.25
CA THR A 16 3.19 4.98 7.80
C THR A 16 4.56 5.33 7.25
N ASN A 17 4.76 5.03 5.97
CA ASN A 17 5.97 5.34 5.23
C ASN A 17 5.91 6.70 4.49
N ARG A 18 4.88 7.52 4.72
CA ARG A 18 4.66 8.81 4.02
C ARG A 18 5.90 9.70 4.01
N GLU A 19 6.64 9.75 5.11
CA GLU A 19 7.85 10.57 5.26
C GLU A 19 9.13 9.78 4.97
N ASN A 20 9.01 8.48 4.69
CA ASN A 20 10.16 7.63 4.42
C ASN A 20 10.65 7.90 2.98
N GLN A 21 11.91 8.29 2.87
CA GLN A 21 12.56 8.56 1.58
C GLN A 21 13.20 7.29 0.99
N TYR A 22 13.30 6.22 1.77
CA TYR A 22 13.94 4.97 1.38
C TYR A 22 12.93 4.01 0.71
N GLY A 23 13.29 3.52 -0.48
CA GLY A 23 12.42 2.85 -1.45
C GLY A 23 11.97 1.43 -1.13
N GLU A 24 11.66 1.12 0.13
CA GLU A 24 11.24 -0.24 0.55
C GLU A 24 9.74 -0.50 0.34
N ASP A 25 9.01 0.47 -0.22
CA ASP A 25 7.56 0.52 -0.23
C ASP A 25 6.94 0.14 -1.59
N HIS A 26 7.53 -0.81 -2.30
CA HIS A 26 7.11 -1.14 -3.66
C HIS A 26 6.22 -2.38 -3.71
N MET A 27 5.07 -2.25 -4.36
CA MET A 27 4.26 -3.40 -4.79
C MET A 27 4.68 -3.81 -6.20
N TYR A 28 4.92 -5.10 -6.40
CA TYR A 28 5.22 -5.67 -7.72
C TYR A 28 3.92 -6.03 -8.43
N LEU A 29 3.68 -5.42 -9.59
CA LEU A 29 2.45 -5.63 -10.36
C LEU A 29 2.51 -6.81 -11.35
N GLY A 30 3.59 -7.59 -11.37
CA GLY A 30 3.76 -8.69 -12.33
C GLY A 30 4.94 -9.60 -12.05
N THR A 31 4.97 -10.75 -12.72
CA THR A 31 5.89 -11.88 -12.48
C THR A 31 7.23 -11.78 -13.19
N VAL A 32 7.40 -10.90 -14.18
CA VAL A 32 8.66 -10.79 -14.94
C VAL A 32 8.93 -9.32 -15.29
N GLY A 33 9.92 -8.72 -14.61
CA GLY A 33 10.58 -7.48 -15.02
C GLY A 33 9.76 -6.17 -14.97
N ILE A 34 10.08 -5.33 -13.98
CA ILE A 34 10.05 -3.85 -14.07
C ILE A 34 8.67 -3.17 -14.12
N THR A 35 7.74 -3.53 -13.24
CA THR A 35 6.73 -2.57 -12.77
C THR A 35 6.57 -2.69 -11.25
N ALA A 36 7.57 -2.18 -10.54
CA ALA A 36 7.45 -1.86 -9.12
C ALA A 36 6.72 -0.52 -9.01
N VAL A 37 5.68 -0.47 -8.18
CA VAL A 37 4.92 0.76 -7.94
C VAL A 37 5.03 1.14 -6.49
N ARG A 38 5.50 2.36 -6.25
CA ARG A 38 5.60 2.91 -4.90
C ARG A 38 4.20 3.01 -4.30
N CYS A 39 4.05 2.46 -3.11
CA CYS A 39 2.82 2.47 -2.34
C CYS A 39 3.02 3.29 -1.07
N LEU A 40 2.03 4.10 -0.75
CA LEU A 40 1.87 4.65 0.59
C LEU A 40 1.29 3.55 1.48
N VAL A 41 2.03 3.13 2.49
CA VAL A 41 1.66 2.04 3.39
C VAL A 41 1.24 2.61 4.74
N TYR A 42 0.19 2.03 5.31
CA TYR A 42 -0.15 2.17 6.71
C TYR A 42 -0.14 0.77 7.34
N ILE A 43 0.46 0.65 8.52
CA ILE A 43 0.49 -0.60 9.29
C ILE A 43 0.01 -0.37 10.71
N CYS A 44 -0.85 -1.26 11.20
CA CYS A 44 -1.26 -1.31 12.60
C CYS A 44 -0.30 -2.20 13.38
N CYS A 45 0.47 -1.60 14.29
CA CYS A 45 1.42 -2.33 15.14
C CYS A 45 0.73 -3.15 16.25
N ASP A 46 -0.57 -2.96 16.48
CA ASP A 46 -1.32 -3.71 17.48
C ASP A 46 -1.80 -5.09 16.97
N CYS A 47 -2.06 -5.23 15.66
CA CYS A 47 -2.62 -6.47 15.10
C CYS A 47 -2.06 -6.91 13.74
N GLY A 48 -1.10 -6.17 13.18
CA GLY A 48 -0.46 -6.47 11.90
C GLY A 48 -1.32 -6.20 10.66
N TYR A 49 -2.51 -5.61 10.81
CA TYR A 49 -3.30 -5.21 9.63
C TYR A 49 -2.58 -4.08 8.88
N LEU A 50 -2.53 -4.19 7.55
CA LEU A 50 -1.87 -3.24 6.67
C LEU A 50 -2.79 -2.78 5.55
N GLU A 51 -2.59 -1.55 5.09
CA GLU A 51 -3.24 -0.95 3.93
C GLU A 51 -2.16 -0.36 3.01
N ASP A 52 -2.15 -0.78 1.75
CA ASP A 52 -1.26 -0.24 0.73
C ASP A 52 -2.06 0.61 -0.26
N TYR A 53 -1.56 1.80 -0.56
CA TYR A 53 -2.20 2.75 -1.47
C TYR A 53 -1.26 3.10 -2.63
N VAL A 54 -1.69 2.79 -3.85
CA VAL A 54 -1.04 3.28 -5.08
C VAL A 54 -1.54 4.69 -5.38
N GLU A 55 -0.66 5.69 -5.28
CA GLU A 55 -1.02 7.10 -5.57
C GLU A 55 -0.75 7.50 -7.05
N ASP A 56 0.03 6.70 -7.79
CA ASP A 56 0.27 6.92 -9.22
C ASP A 56 -0.92 6.48 -10.08
N LYS A 57 -1.61 7.45 -10.68
CA LYS A 57 -2.74 7.23 -11.59
C LYS A 57 -2.38 6.35 -12.79
N LYS A 58 -1.17 6.50 -13.37
CA LYS A 58 -0.76 5.69 -14.53
C LYS A 58 -0.56 4.23 -14.13
N ALA A 59 -0.07 3.97 -12.92
CA ALA A 59 0.00 2.63 -12.38
C ALA A 59 -1.39 2.03 -12.17
N LEU A 60 -2.35 2.79 -11.65
CA LEU A 60 -3.74 2.33 -11.48
C LEU A 60 -4.41 1.93 -12.80
N GLU A 61 -4.16 2.66 -13.90
CA GLU A 61 -4.67 2.26 -15.22
C GLU A 61 -4.06 0.92 -15.68
N LYS A 62 -2.75 0.72 -15.51
CA LYS A 62 -2.09 -0.56 -15.82
C LYS A 62 -2.64 -1.72 -14.98
N ILE A 63 -2.95 -1.46 -13.70
CA ILE A 63 -3.58 -2.46 -12.83
C ILE A 63 -4.97 -2.80 -13.35
N ARG A 64 -5.79 -1.80 -13.71
CA ARG A 64 -7.14 -2.01 -14.25
C ARG A 64 -7.15 -2.85 -15.52
N GLU A 65 -6.14 -2.68 -16.38
CA GLU A 65 -5.99 -3.45 -17.63
C GLU A 65 -5.55 -4.89 -17.39
N ARG A 66 -4.76 -5.16 -16.35
CA ARG A 66 -4.07 -6.46 -16.15
C ARG A 66 -4.70 -7.35 -15.09
N TRP A 67 -5.23 -6.78 -14.02
CA TRP A 67 -5.74 -7.54 -12.89
C TRP A 67 -7.22 -7.87 -13.09
N ALA A 68 -7.63 -9.07 -12.69
CA ALA A 68 -9.02 -9.48 -12.76
C ALA A 68 -9.89 -8.62 -11.81
N ARG A 69 -11.09 -8.27 -12.27
CA ARG A 69 -12.10 -7.64 -11.42
C ARG A 69 -12.66 -8.67 -10.45
N VAL A 70 -12.69 -8.30 -9.16
CA VAL A 70 -13.38 -9.04 -8.09
C VAL A 70 -14.71 -8.41 -7.74
#